data_AF-A0A8J9RYM7-F1
#
_entry.id   AF-A0A8J9RYM7-F1
#
_cell.length_a   1.000
_cell.length_b   1.000
_cell.length_c   1.000
_cell.angle_alpha   90.00
_cell.angle_beta   90.00
_cell.angle_gamma   90.00
#
_symmetry.space_group_name_H-M   'P 1'
#
loop_
_entity.id
_entity.type
_entity.pdbx_description
1 polymer ?
#
loop_
_entity_poly.entity_id
_entity_poly.type
_entity_poly.pdbx_seq_one_letter_code
_entity_poly.pdbx_strand_id
1 'polypeptide(L)'
;QRDAVHPYAVTVFIVLLSLSGIFSSTFTLVFAYISDTVRQQDERVSAYGLALATFGLSFTIGPMAGGYLAQTNKQYVFLSSLILTIVDLAYIYFILPESRIQQDGSTFDSLNKSSISLMTLDHNFSWNPWDTLKLITADPFLRKVGQVAFLYYTGLWALISTLSVYAVRRFHLNPERLGELMSALGLCTMVAEAVLVRVMVPLLGEKKATKVGLVSFALQCVVLGFAYEGWHLFVCAGFSLLGNLVYPSLTSLVSGSVEPDAVGEALGAVNGIKALTEGIGPLVFGSLM
;
A
#
# COMPACT_ATOMS: atom_id res chain seq x y z
N GLN A 1 -12.66 25.26 24.22
CA GLN A 1 -12.55 24.02 25.02
C GLN A 1 -11.59 23.09 24.31
N ARG A 2 -10.40 22.84 24.88
CA ARG A 2 -9.55 21.71 24.47
C ARG A 2 -10.18 20.49 25.13
N ASP A 3 -10.83 19.63 24.36
CA ASP A 3 -11.29 18.34 24.86
C ASP A 3 -10.06 17.59 25.38
N ALA A 4 -10.01 17.43 26.71
CA ALA A 4 -8.99 16.63 27.36
C ALA A 4 -9.18 15.19 26.88
N VAL A 5 -8.36 14.76 25.92
CA VAL A 5 -8.32 13.38 25.47
C VAL A 5 -8.04 12.53 26.71
N HIS A 6 -9.01 11.72 27.12
CA HIS A 6 -8.84 10.83 28.26
C HIS A 6 -7.60 9.94 28.02
N PRO A 7 -6.72 9.75 29.01
CA PRO A 7 -5.50 8.96 28.83
C PRO A 7 -5.78 7.53 28.34
N TYR A 8 -6.94 6.98 28.67
CA TYR A 8 -7.39 5.67 28.21
C TYR A 8 -7.76 5.63 26.72
N ALA A 9 -8.22 6.75 26.14
CA ALA A 9 -8.64 6.79 24.74
C ALA A 9 -7.45 6.58 23.79
N VAL A 10 -6.29 7.14 24.12
CA VAL A 10 -5.06 6.95 23.35
C VAL A 10 -4.58 5.50 23.45
N THR A 11 -4.57 4.91 24.66
CA THR A 11 -4.19 3.51 24.84
C THR A 11 -5.12 2.56 24.09
N VAL A 12 -6.44 2.78 24.18
CA VAL A 12 -7.43 1.98 23.43
C VAL A 12 -7.20 2.11 21.92
N PHE A 13 -6.97 3.32 21.42
CA PHE A 13 -6.68 3.55 20.00
C PHE A 13 -5.41 2.82 19.55
N ILE A 14 -4.33 2.86 20.33
CA ILE A 14 -3.07 2.15 20.03
C ILE A 14 -3.28 0.63 20.01
N VAL A 15 -4.02 0.08 20.99
CA VAL A 15 -4.32 -1.36 21.05
C VAL A 15 -5.14 -1.79 19.84
N LEU A 16 -6.17 -1.02 19.47
CA LEU A 16 -7.00 -1.30 18.29
C LEU A 16 -6.19 -1.21 16.99
N LEU A 17 -5.31 -0.22 16.85
CA LEU A 17 -4.40 -0.10 15.71
C LEU A 17 -3.44 -1.29 15.61
N SER A 18 -2.85 -1.70 16.73
CA SER A 18 -1.94 -2.84 16.78
C SER A 18 -2.66 -4.13 16.37
N LEU A 19 -3.89 -4.33 16.86
CA LEU A 19 -4.72 -5.47 16.50
C LEU A 19 -5.09 -5.44 15.01
N SER A 20 -5.49 -4.27 14.48
CA SER A 20 -5.76 -4.09 13.05
C SER A 20 -4.55 -4.41 12.17
N GLY A 21 -3.33 -4.06 12.62
CA GLY A 21 -2.09 -4.38 11.92
C GLY A 21 -1.85 -5.89 11.79
N ILE A 22 -2.15 -6.67 12.84
CA ILE A 22 -2.04 -8.14 12.81
C ILE A 22 -2.99 -8.74 11.77
N PHE A 23 -4.19 -8.18 11.62
CA PHE A 23 -5.18 -8.63 10.63
C PHE A 23 -4.98 -8.03 9.22
N SER A 24 -3.97 -7.19 9.01
CA SER A 24 -3.71 -6.51 7.73
C SER A 24 -3.00 -7.39 6.70
N SER A 25 -3.53 -8.59 6.42
CA SER A 25 -3.01 -9.53 5.42
C SER A 25 -3.98 -9.76 4.23
N THR A 26 -4.93 -8.85 4.03
CA THR A 26 -6.03 -9.00 3.08
C THR A 26 -5.56 -9.20 1.64
N PHE A 27 -4.58 -8.43 1.16
CA PHE A 27 -4.07 -8.57 -0.21
C PHE A 27 -3.49 -9.95 -0.49
N THR A 28 -2.72 -10.49 0.45
CA THR A 28 -2.13 -11.83 0.33
C THR A 28 -3.21 -12.90 0.25
N LEU A 29 -4.26 -12.80 1.07
CA LEU A 29 -5.39 -13.74 1.07
C LEU A 29 -6.19 -13.67 -0.24
N VAL A 30 -6.49 -12.47 -0.73
CA VAL A 30 -7.22 -12.29 -1.99
C VAL A 30 -6.42 -12.87 -3.16
N PHE A 31 -5.11 -12.62 -3.22
CA PHE A 31 -4.29 -13.15 -4.30
C PHE A 31 -4.12 -14.67 -4.25
N ALA A 32 -4.03 -15.24 -3.05
CA ALA A 32 -4.03 -16.69 -2.86
C ALA A 32 -5.36 -17.32 -3.30
N TYR A 33 -6.49 -16.72 -2.92
CA TYR A 33 -7.81 -17.19 -3.34
C TYR A 33 -7.98 -17.16 -4.87
N ILE A 34 -7.53 -16.09 -5.53
CA ILE A 34 -7.55 -15.98 -7.00
C ILE A 34 -6.66 -17.06 -7.65
N SER A 35 -5.46 -17.33 -7.10
CA SER A 35 -4.60 -18.39 -7.65
C SER A 35 -5.19 -19.79 -7.50
N ASP A 36 -5.91 -20.04 -6.40
CA ASP A 36 -6.55 -21.34 -6.15
C ASP A 36 -7.77 -21.57 -7.04
N THR A 37 -8.55 -20.52 -7.29
CA THR A 37 -9.85 -20.63 -7.97
C THR A 37 -9.74 -20.61 -9.49
N VAL A 38 -8.89 -19.73 -10.05
CA VAL A 38 -8.73 -19.58 -11.50
C VAL A 38 -7.64 -20.52 -11.98
N ARG A 39 -7.91 -21.39 -12.97
CA ARG A 39 -6.93 -22.37 -13.47
C ARG A 39 -6.10 -21.86 -14.65
N GLN A 40 -6.67 -21.02 -15.51
CA GLN A 40 -6.02 -20.55 -16.72
C GLN A 40 -5.16 -19.31 -16.47
N GLN A 41 -3.92 -19.30 -17.00
CA GLN A 41 -2.95 -18.23 -16.71
C GLN A 41 -3.39 -16.85 -17.22
N ASP A 42 -3.99 -16.78 -18.42
CA ASP A 42 -4.46 -15.50 -18.97
C ASP A 42 -5.64 -14.93 -18.16
N GLU A 43 -6.53 -15.80 -17.69
CA GLU A 43 -7.67 -15.41 -16.84
C GLU A 43 -7.21 -14.96 -15.45
N ARG A 44 -6.16 -15.57 -14.90
CA ARG A 44 -5.55 -15.16 -13.61
C ARG A 44 -5.06 -13.72 -13.67
N VAL A 45 -4.34 -13.35 -14.73
CA VAL A 45 -3.84 -11.98 -14.92
C VAL A 45 -5.00 -10.98 -14.97
N SER A 46 -6.09 -11.34 -15.65
CA SER A 46 -7.31 -10.53 -15.69
C SER A 46 -7.97 -10.40 -14.30
N ALA A 47 -8.10 -11.50 -13.57
CA ALA A 47 -8.67 -11.53 -12.21
C ALA A 47 -7.85 -10.69 -11.21
N TYR A 48 -6.51 -10.81 -11.25
CA TYR A 48 -5.63 -9.93 -10.48
C TYR A 48 -5.81 -8.46 -10.86
N GLY A 49 -5.95 -8.17 -12.15
CA GLY A 49 -6.25 -6.83 -12.65
C GLY A 49 -7.57 -6.29 -12.11
N LEU A 50 -8.64 -7.11 -12.07
CA LEU A 50 -9.94 -6.74 -11.54
C LEU A 50 -9.88 -6.45 -10.03
N ALA A 51 -9.18 -7.29 -9.26
CA ALA A 51 -9.00 -7.09 -7.82
C ALA A 51 -8.25 -5.79 -7.49
N LEU A 52 -7.22 -5.44 -8.28
CA LEU A 52 -6.52 -4.16 -8.14
C LEU A 52 -7.40 -2.97 -8.58
N ALA A 53 -8.23 -3.14 -9.61
CA ALA A 53 -9.16 -2.11 -10.06
C ALA A 53 -10.23 -1.79 -8.99
N THR A 54 -10.81 -2.81 -8.34
CA THR A 54 -11.77 -2.60 -7.25
C THR A 54 -11.12 -1.94 -6.03
N PHE A 55 -9.86 -2.26 -5.73
CA PHE A 55 -9.10 -1.55 -4.68
C PHE A 55 -8.92 -0.07 -5.01
N GLY A 56 -8.45 0.27 -6.22
CA GLY A 56 -8.29 1.66 -6.64
C GLY A 56 -9.60 2.45 -6.63
N LEU A 57 -10.69 1.81 -7.04
CA LEU A 57 -12.05 2.39 -6.98
C LEU A 57 -12.48 2.62 -5.53
N SER A 58 -12.24 1.66 -4.65
CA SER A 58 -12.53 1.79 -3.21
C SER A 58 -11.72 2.93 -2.57
N PHE A 59 -10.45 3.07 -2.93
CA PHE A 59 -9.59 4.16 -2.47
C PHE A 59 -10.02 5.54 -2.99
N THR A 60 -10.70 5.59 -4.14
CA THR A 60 -11.30 6.81 -4.68
C THR A 60 -12.61 7.16 -3.98
N ILE A 61 -13.52 6.20 -3.79
CA ILE A 61 -14.84 6.45 -3.21
C ILE A 61 -14.77 6.64 -1.68
N GLY A 62 -13.88 5.91 -1.00
CA GLY A 62 -13.78 5.87 0.45
C GLY A 62 -13.59 7.25 1.10
N PRO A 63 -12.55 8.03 0.74
CA PRO A 63 -12.30 9.33 1.32
C PRO A 63 -13.40 10.36 1.01
N MET A 64 -14.03 10.28 -0.17
CA MET A 64 -15.13 11.15 -0.58
C MET A 64 -16.37 10.90 0.29
N ALA A 65 -16.78 9.64 0.38
CA ALA A 65 -17.91 9.24 1.23
C ALA A 65 -17.62 9.53 2.71
N GLY A 66 -16.42 9.23 3.18
CA GLY A 66 -15.98 9.51 4.54
C GLY A 66 -15.94 11.01 4.87
N GLY A 67 -15.48 11.85 3.94
CA GLY A 67 -15.45 13.30 4.08
C GLY A 67 -16.85 13.92 4.19
N TYR A 68 -17.80 13.43 3.38
CA TYR A 68 -19.19 13.87 3.42
C TYR A 68 -19.87 13.47 4.74
N LEU A 69 -19.71 12.20 5.16
CA LEU A 69 -20.25 11.71 6.44
C LEU A 69 -19.63 12.41 7.66
N ALA A 70 -18.34 12.76 7.57
CA ALA A 70 -17.63 13.45 8.64
C ALA A 70 -18.12 14.89 8.89
N GLN A 71 -18.77 15.53 7.91
CA GLN A 71 -19.29 16.89 8.06
C GLN A 71 -20.47 16.95 9.03
N THR A 72 -21.37 15.97 8.99
CA THR A 72 -22.55 15.91 9.89
C THR A 72 -22.15 15.48 11.29
N ASN A 73 -21.53 14.31 11.42
CA ASN A 73 -21.02 13.79 12.69
C ASN A 73 -19.97 12.72 12.42
N LYS A 74 -18.79 12.87 13.05
CA LYS A 74 -17.67 11.92 12.95
C LYS A 74 -18.08 10.49 13.33
N GLN A 75 -19.08 10.31 14.20
CA GLN A 75 -19.60 9.00 14.59
C GLN A 75 -20.24 8.23 13.42
N TYR A 76 -20.84 8.93 12.45
CA TYR A 76 -21.45 8.26 11.29
C TYR A 76 -20.41 7.60 10.39
N VAL A 77 -19.20 8.15 10.31
CA VAL A 77 -18.09 7.52 9.59
C VAL A 77 -17.82 6.13 10.20
N PHE A 78 -17.59 6.08 11.52
CA PHE A 78 -17.33 4.81 12.21
C PHE A 78 -18.51 3.82 12.13
N LEU A 79 -19.74 4.31 12.26
CA LEU A 79 -20.93 3.46 12.18
C LEU A 79 -21.14 2.91 10.76
N SER A 80 -20.91 3.72 9.73
CA SER A 80 -20.97 3.27 8.33
C SER A 80 -19.89 2.22 8.03
N SER A 81 -18.66 2.41 8.52
CA SER A 81 -17.59 1.42 8.40
C SER A 81 -17.95 0.11 9.09
N LEU A 82 -18.55 0.17 10.30
CA LEU A 82 -18.99 -1.03 11.02
C LEU A 82 -20.06 -1.80 10.25
N ILE A 83 -21.07 -1.11 9.71
CA ILE A 83 -22.12 -1.74 8.90
C ILE A 83 -21.51 -2.39 7.66
N LEU A 84 -20.63 -1.68 6.95
CA LEU A 84 -19.95 -2.22 5.76
C LEU A 84 -19.14 -3.47 6.10
N THR A 85 -18.40 -3.48 7.20
CA THR A 85 -17.65 -4.66 7.66
C THR A 85 -18.55 -5.83 8.02
N ILE A 86 -19.70 -5.60 8.67
CA ILE A 86 -20.66 -6.68 8.98
C ILE A 86 -21.26 -7.26 7.70
N VAL A 87 -21.59 -6.40 6.73
CA VAL A 87 -22.10 -6.83 5.42
C VAL A 87 -21.04 -7.61 4.64
N ASP A 88 -19.79 -7.15 4.64
CA ASP A 88 -18.66 -7.85 4.00
C ASP A 88 -18.43 -9.22 4.65
N LEU A 89 -18.45 -9.30 5.98
CA LEU A 89 -18.31 -10.58 6.70
C LEU A 89 -19.47 -11.53 6.40
N ALA A 90 -20.70 -11.02 6.34
CA ALA A 90 -21.85 -11.83 5.94
C ALA A 90 -21.75 -12.30 4.49
N TYR A 91 -21.27 -11.44 3.58
CA TYR A 91 -21.03 -11.79 2.18
C TYR A 91 -19.98 -12.91 2.06
N ILE A 92 -18.84 -12.76 2.74
CA ILE A 92 -17.79 -13.78 2.77
C ILE A 92 -18.31 -15.09 3.35
N TYR A 93 -19.09 -15.04 4.44
CA TYR A 93 -19.60 -16.24 5.10
C TYR A 93 -20.67 -16.99 4.30
N PHE A 94 -21.61 -16.29 3.68
CA PHE A 94 -22.76 -16.91 3.01
C PHE A 94 -22.57 -17.15 1.52
N ILE A 95 -21.80 -16.31 0.83
CA ILE A 95 -21.74 -16.29 -0.64
C ILE A 95 -20.41 -16.80 -1.16
N LEU A 96 -19.29 -16.56 -0.45
CA LEU A 96 -17.98 -16.93 -0.96
C LEU A 96 -17.78 -18.45 -0.89
N PRO A 97 -17.60 -19.14 -2.02
CA PRO A 97 -17.34 -20.57 -2.02
C PRO A 97 -15.93 -20.85 -1.48
N GLU A 98 -15.76 -21.97 -0.77
CA GLU A 98 -14.44 -22.41 -0.32
C GLU A 98 -13.49 -22.55 -1.52
N SER A 99 -12.29 -21.93 -1.45
CA SER A 99 -11.29 -22.01 -2.54
C SER A 99 -10.78 -23.43 -2.74
N ARG A 100 -10.85 -24.24 -1.68
CA ARG A 100 -10.34 -25.61 -1.68
C ARG A 100 -11.43 -26.58 -2.13
N ILE A 101 -11.59 -26.71 -3.44
CA ILE A 101 -12.17 -27.92 -4.01
C ILE A 101 -11.30 -29.08 -3.52
N GLN A 102 -11.89 -30.00 -2.76
CA GLN A 102 -11.30 -31.28 -2.40
C GLN A 102 -10.66 -31.89 -3.65
N GLN A 103 -9.32 -31.83 -3.74
CA GLN A 103 -8.60 -32.81 -4.52
C GLN A 103 -8.85 -34.15 -3.84
N ASP A 104 -9.47 -35.04 -4.60
CA ASP A 104 -9.89 -36.38 -4.21
C ASP A 104 -8.98 -37.05 -3.17
N GLY A 105 -9.58 -37.50 -2.07
CA GLY A 105 -9.20 -38.78 -1.47
C GLY A 105 -7.89 -38.87 -0.67
N SER A 106 -7.26 -37.80 -0.21
CA SER A 106 -6.33 -37.94 0.92
C SER A 106 -7.08 -37.70 2.22
N THR A 107 -7.67 -38.78 2.72
CA THR A 107 -8.19 -38.93 4.07
C THR A 107 -7.26 -38.21 5.05
N PHE A 108 -7.83 -37.29 5.83
CA PHE A 108 -7.26 -36.84 7.11
C PHE A 108 -7.28 -38.02 8.10
N ASP A 109 -6.68 -39.15 7.72
CA ASP A 109 -6.45 -40.29 8.59
C ASP A 109 -5.03 -40.22 9.12
N SER A 110 -4.96 -40.20 10.45
CA SER A 110 -3.77 -39.99 11.26
C SER A 110 -3.23 -38.56 11.25
N LEU A 111 -3.60 -37.85 12.32
CA LEU A 111 -2.66 -37.04 13.09
C LEU A 111 -1.43 -37.91 13.43
N ASN A 112 -0.53 -38.11 12.46
CA ASN A 112 0.82 -38.53 12.77
C ASN A 112 1.53 -37.28 13.29
N LYS A 113 1.56 -37.18 14.62
CA LYS A 113 2.13 -36.13 15.48
C LYS A 113 3.65 -35.94 15.32
N SER A 114 4.21 -36.26 14.15
CA SER A 114 5.65 -36.26 13.88
C SER A 114 6.02 -35.78 12.47
N SER A 115 5.05 -35.37 11.63
CA SER A 115 5.35 -34.84 10.31
C SER A 115 4.48 -33.63 9.96
N ILE A 116 4.52 -32.58 10.80
CA ILE A 116 4.79 -31.26 10.21
C ILE A 116 6.21 -31.39 9.66
N SER A 117 6.31 -31.99 8.48
CA SER A 117 7.38 -31.65 7.57
C SER A 117 7.06 -30.17 7.28
N LEU A 118 7.68 -29.14 7.88
CA LEU A 118 9.13 -28.89 7.90
C LEU A 118 9.84 -29.56 6.72
N MET A 119 9.11 -29.65 5.60
CA MET A 119 9.59 -30.11 4.33
C MET A 119 10.41 -28.93 3.85
N THR A 120 11.70 -29.03 4.18
CA THR A 120 12.77 -28.20 3.68
C THR A 120 12.55 -26.72 3.96
N LEU A 121 12.51 -26.34 5.24
CA LEU A 121 13.45 -25.30 5.61
C LEU A 121 14.81 -25.89 5.27
N ASP A 122 15.32 -25.54 4.10
CA ASP A 122 16.71 -25.74 3.77
C ASP A 122 17.51 -25.36 5.02
N HIS A 123 18.49 -26.18 5.40
CA HIS A 123 19.26 -25.95 6.64
C HIS A 123 20.09 -24.65 6.56
N ASN A 124 19.94 -23.92 5.45
CA ASN A 124 20.48 -22.62 5.09
C ASN A 124 19.42 -21.49 5.03
N PHE A 125 18.14 -21.73 5.39
CA PHE A 125 17.12 -20.69 5.49
C PHE A 125 17.40 -19.79 6.70
N SER A 126 18.33 -18.86 6.53
CA SER A 126 18.63 -17.83 7.50
C SER A 126 17.42 -16.90 7.62
N TRP A 127 16.67 -17.02 8.72
CA TRP A 127 15.65 -16.07 9.20
C TRP A 127 16.25 -14.70 9.60
N ASN A 128 17.26 -14.26 8.87
CA ASN A 128 18.04 -13.10 9.22
C ASN A 128 17.72 -11.99 8.22
N PRO A 129 16.82 -11.04 8.54
CA PRO A 129 16.44 -9.95 7.64
C PRO A 129 17.65 -9.10 7.21
N TRP A 130 18.76 -9.19 7.95
CA TRP A 130 20.04 -8.57 7.65
C TRP A 130 20.78 -9.21 6.46
N ASP A 131 20.58 -10.49 6.17
CA ASP A 131 21.24 -11.15 5.04
C ASP A 131 20.58 -10.75 3.70
N THR A 132 19.26 -10.55 3.71
CA THR A 132 18.49 -9.95 2.60
C THR A 132 18.90 -8.50 2.33
N LEU A 133 19.22 -7.73 3.38
CA LEU A 133 19.81 -6.39 3.25
C LEU A 133 21.23 -6.44 2.66
N LYS A 134 22.04 -7.45 3.04
CA LYS A 134 23.38 -7.63 2.45
C LYS A 134 23.30 -7.86 0.95
N LEU A 135 22.33 -8.63 0.47
CA LEU A 135 22.12 -8.91 -0.95
C LEU A 135 21.85 -7.63 -1.78
N ILE A 136 21.03 -6.70 -1.26
CA ILE A 136 20.84 -5.38 -1.89
C ILE A 136 22.11 -4.52 -1.82
N THR A 137 22.88 -4.61 -0.74
CA THR A 137 24.09 -3.77 -0.57
C THR A 137 25.34 -4.28 -1.30
N ALA A 138 25.36 -5.55 -1.72
CA ALA A 138 26.50 -6.19 -2.36
C ALA A 138 26.72 -5.70 -3.81
N ASP A 139 25.64 -5.56 -4.58
CA ASP A 139 25.72 -5.02 -5.93
C ASP A 139 25.69 -3.46 -5.89
N PRO A 140 26.69 -2.77 -6.46
CA PRO A 140 26.70 -1.31 -6.57
C PRO A 140 25.46 -0.70 -7.22
N PHE A 141 24.80 -1.41 -8.14
CA PHE A 141 23.56 -0.99 -8.79
C PHE A 141 22.36 -1.11 -7.83
N LEU A 142 22.15 -2.29 -7.23
CA LEU A 142 21.06 -2.50 -6.27
C LEU A 142 21.18 -1.58 -5.06
N ARG A 143 22.39 -1.31 -4.59
CA ARG A 143 22.63 -0.35 -3.50
C ARG A 143 22.15 1.05 -3.85
N LYS A 144 22.38 1.52 -5.08
CA LYS A 144 21.87 2.83 -5.55
C LYS A 144 20.34 2.81 -5.66
N VAL A 145 19.77 1.72 -6.16
CA VAL A 145 18.31 1.56 -6.27
C VAL A 145 17.66 1.56 -4.88
N GLY A 146 18.26 0.86 -3.91
CA GLY A 146 17.83 0.85 -2.51
C GLY A 146 17.91 2.21 -1.84
N GLN A 147 18.98 2.98 -2.08
CA GLN A 147 19.07 4.37 -1.60
C GLN A 147 17.98 5.27 -2.20
N VAL A 148 17.74 5.18 -3.51
CA VAL A 148 16.67 5.93 -4.18
C VAL A 148 15.30 5.54 -3.62
N ALA A 149 15.05 4.24 -3.43
CA ALA A 149 13.81 3.74 -2.83
C ALA A 149 13.62 4.28 -1.42
N PHE A 150 14.66 4.22 -0.57
CA PHE A 150 14.61 4.73 0.80
C PHE A 150 14.28 6.23 0.85
N LEU A 151 14.95 7.06 0.05
CA LEU A 151 14.68 8.50 0.00
C LEU A 151 13.26 8.79 -0.52
N TYR A 152 12.87 8.13 -1.61
CA TYR A 152 11.56 8.30 -2.21
C TYR A 152 10.43 7.93 -1.24
N TYR A 153 10.50 6.74 -0.62
CA TYR A 153 9.45 6.29 0.29
C TYR A 153 9.39 7.08 1.58
N THR A 154 10.53 7.52 2.11
CA THR A 154 10.55 8.41 3.27
C THR A 154 9.80 9.71 2.95
N GLY A 155 10.06 10.31 1.79
CA GLY A 155 9.36 11.51 1.33
C GLY A 155 7.87 11.25 1.05
N LEU A 156 7.54 10.13 0.41
CA LEU A 156 6.17 9.78 0.06
C LEU A 156 5.31 9.59 1.32
N TRP A 157 5.79 8.81 2.28
CA TRP A 157 5.07 8.58 3.54
C TRP A 157 4.98 9.83 4.41
N ALA A 158 6.04 10.64 4.43
CA ALA A 158 6.00 11.96 5.05
C ALA A 158 4.90 12.85 4.45
N LEU A 159 4.79 12.88 3.12
CA LEU A 159 3.75 13.63 2.42
C LEU A 159 2.37 13.09 2.77
N ILE A 160 2.14 11.78 2.69
CA ILE A 160 0.84 11.16 3.02
C ILE A 160 0.42 11.47 4.45
N SER A 161 1.33 11.35 5.43
CA SER A 161 1.01 11.58 6.85
C SER A 161 0.77 13.06 7.17
N THR A 162 1.49 13.98 6.53
CA THR A 162 1.41 15.42 6.84
C THR A 162 0.41 16.17 6.00
N LEU A 163 0.08 15.71 4.78
CA LEU A 163 -0.77 16.43 3.84
C LEU A 163 -2.16 16.73 4.42
N SER A 164 -2.77 15.76 5.09
CA SER A 164 -4.11 15.93 5.68
C SER A 164 -4.09 16.97 6.81
N VAL A 165 -3.07 16.93 7.67
CA VAL A 165 -2.88 17.89 8.76
C VAL A 165 -2.55 19.28 8.22
N TYR A 166 -1.69 19.36 7.21
CA TYR A 166 -1.32 20.60 6.51
C TYR A 166 -2.52 21.27 5.86
N ALA A 167 -3.33 20.49 5.12
CA ALA A 167 -4.56 20.95 4.48
C ALA A 167 -5.52 21.59 5.49
N VAL A 168 -5.72 20.95 6.65
CA VAL A 168 -6.62 21.45 7.70
C VAL A 168 -6.01 22.65 8.44
N ARG A 169 -4.73 22.61 8.82
CA ARG A 169 -4.10 23.68 9.62
C ARG A 169 -3.82 24.95 8.82
N ARG A 170 -3.37 24.83 7.56
CA ARG A 170 -2.92 25.97 6.74
C ARG A 170 -4.05 26.60 5.92
N PHE A 171 -4.94 25.77 5.37
CA PHE A 171 -6.00 26.19 4.45
C PHE A 171 -7.40 26.11 5.06
N HIS A 172 -7.52 25.65 6.32
CA HIS A 172 -8.80 25.50 7.01
C HIS A 172 -9.83 24.70 6.18
N LEU A 173 -9.35 23.69 5.45
CA LEU A 173 -10.20 22.86 4.60
C LEU A 173 -11.22 22.09 5.46
N ASN A 174 -12.49 22.20 5.07
CA ASN A 174 -13.57 21.43 5.67
C ASN A 174 -13.39 19.92 5.38
N PRO A 175 -13.98 19.02 6.19
CA PRO A 175 -13.88 17.57 6.00
C PRO A 175 -14.29 17.09 4.60
N GLU A 176 -15.27 17.75 3.99
CA GLU A 176 -15.72 17.49 2.63
C GLU A 176 -14.62 17.75 1.58
N ARG A 177 -14.02 18.95 1.61
CA ARG A 177 -12.93 19.32 0.68
C ARG A 177 -11.66 18.49 0.91
N LEU A 178 -11.41 18.09 2.16
CA LEU A 178 -10.34 17.16 2.47
C LEU A 178 -10.62 15.77 1.88
N GLY A 179 -11.86 15.29 1.98
CA GLY A 179 -12.30 14.05 1.34
C GLY A 179 -12.15 14.11 -0.18
N GLU A 180 -12.59 15.20 -0.82
CA GLU A 180 -12.40 15.44 -2.26
C GLU A 180 -10.92 15.40 -2.67
N LEU A 181 -10.02 16.01 -1.88
CA LEU A 181 -8.58 16.00 -2.14
C LEU A 181 -8.00 14.59 -2.06
N MET A 182 -8.33 13.84 -1.00
CA MET A 182 -7.87 12.47 -0.82
C MET A 182 -8.40 11.55 -1.93
N SER A 183 -9.65 11.76 -2.35
CA SER A 183 -10.25 11.05 -3.48
C SER A 183 -9.62 11.42 -4.82
N ALA A 184 -9.28 12.69 -5.04
CA ALA A 184 -8.55 13.11 -6.23
C ALA A 184 -7.17 12.45 -6.29
N LEU A 185 -6.47 12.36 -5.15
CA LEU A 185 -5.22 11.62 -5.04
C LEU A 185 -5.40 10.13 -5.32
N GLY A 186 -6.43 9.50 -4.75
CA GLY A 186 -6.74 8.10 -4.98
C GLY A 186 -7.14 7.78 -6.42
N LEU A 187 -7.85 8.69 -7.07
CA LEU A 187 -8.17 8.59 -8.49
C LEU A 187 -6.89 8.68 -9.34
N CYS A 188 -6.00 9.62 -9.00
CA CYS A 188 -4.72 9.78 -9.67
C CYS A 188 -3.83 8.54 -9.51
N THR A 189 -3.79 7.93 -8.32
CA THR A 189 -3.04 6.67 -8.10
C THR A 189 -3.65 5.51 -8.87
N MET A 190 -4.98 5.37 -8.85
CA MET A 190 -5.69 4.33 -9.62
C MET A 190 -5.41 4.45 -11.13
N VAL A 191 -5.54 5.65 -11.69
CA VAL A 191 -5.28 5.89 -13.12
C VAL A 191 -3.80 5.67 -13.44
N ALA A 192 -2.90 6.05 -12.54
CA ALA A 192 -1.47 5.81 -12.72
C ALA A 192 -1.16 4.30 -12.81
N GLU A 193 -1.61 3.52 -11.84
CA GLU A 193 -1.33 2.08 -11.77
C GLU A 193 -2.04 1.30 -12.88
N ALA A 194 -3.29 1.65 -13.22
CA ALA A 194 -4.07 0.93 -14.22
C ALA A 194 -3.65 1.24 -15.66
N VAL A 195 -3.36 2.51 -15.96
CA VAL A 195 -3.14 2.98 -17.34
C VAL A 195 -1.70 3.46 -17.53
N LEU A 196 -1.26 4.40 -16.70
CA LEU A 196 -0.01 5.12 -16.95
C LEU A 196 1.21 4.19 -16.90
N VAL A 197 1.24 3.25 -15.95
CA VAL A 197 2.30 2.25 -15.84
C VAL A 197 2.37 1.38 -17.09
N ARG A 198 1.22 0.89 -17.58
CA ARG A 198 1.15 0.02 -18.77
C ARG A 198 1.57 0.73 -20.06
N VAL A 199 1.39 2.05 -20.14
CA VAL A 199 1.74 2.84 -21.32
C VAL A 199 3.17 3.38 -21.23
N MET A 200 3.53 4.01 -20.12
CA MET A 200 4.80 4.75 -19.96
C MET A 200 6.00 3.85 -19.74
N VAL A 201 5.88 2.77 -18.96
CA VAL A 201 7.00 1.87 -18.70
C VAL A 201 7.55 1.22 -19.98
N PRO A 202 6.73 0.64 -20.88
CA PRO A 202 7.27 0.08 -22.14
C PRO A 202 7.75 1.16 -23.12
N LEU A 203 7.16 2.36 -23.12
CA LEU A 203 7.57 3.44 -24.02
C LEU A 203 8.91 4.10 -23.62
N LEU A 204 9.12 4.36 -22.33
CA LEU A 204 10.29 5.08 -21.83
C LEU A 204 11.41 4.14 -21.36
N GLY A 205 11.06 2.92 -21.00
CA GLY A 205 11.92 2.00 -20.26
C GLY A 205 12.00 2.34 -18.78
N GLU A 206 12.28 1.33 -17.96
CA GLU A 206 12.18 1.39 -16.49
C GLU A 206 13.05 2.51 -15.88
N LYS A 207 14.32 2.64 -16.31
CA LYS A 207 15.25 3.65 -15.78
C LYS A 207 14.76 5.08 -16.03
N LYS A 208 14.16 5.36 -17.20
CA LYS A 208 13.63 6.69 -17.52
C LYS A 208 12.30 6.94 -16.81
N ALA A 209 11.43 5.91 -16.73
CA ALA A 209 10.18 5.99 -16.00
C ALA A 209 10.41 6.31 -14.50
N THR A 210 11.38 5.66 -13.85
CA THR A 210 11.77 5.99 -12.47
C THR A 210 12.22 7.45 -12.35
N LYS A 211 13.05 7.95 -13.28
CA LYS A 211 13.51 9.34 -13.26
C LYS A 211 12.36 10.34 -13.44
N VAL A 212 11.47 10.10 -14.39
CA VAL A 212 10.29 10.95 -14.63
C VAL A 212 9.40 10.98 -13.38
N GLY A 213 9.16 9.84 -12.77
CA GLY A 213 8.39 9.77 -11.53
C GLY A 213 9.07 10.50 -10.36
N LEU A 214 10.39 10.37 -10.21
CA LEU A 214 11.14 11.09 -9.17
C LEU A 214 11.09 12.62 -9.37
N VAL A 215 11.24 13.08 -10.62
CA VAL A 215 11.14 14.51 -10.95
C VAL A 215 9.73 15.02 -10.68
N SER A 216 8.70 14.26 -11.04
CA SER A 216 7.32 14.64 -10.75
C SER A 216 7.03 14.70 -9.25
N PHE A 217 7.57 13.75 -8.47
CA PHE A 217 7.46 13.78 -7.02
C PHE A 217 8.20 14.98 -6.40
N ALA A 218 9.38 15.33 -6.89
CA ALA A 218 10.10 16.53 -6.46
C ALA A 218 9.29 17.80 -6.77
N LEU A 219 8.70 17.90 -7.97
CA LEU A 219 7.80 19.00 -8.34
C LEU A 219 6.56 19.05 -7.44
N GLN A 220 5.97 17.91 -7.12
CA GLN A 220 4.84 17.83 -6.18
C GLN A 220 5.21 18.43 -4.82
N CYS A 221 6.38 18.08 -4.27
CA CYS A 221 6.87 18.64 -3.01
C CYS A 221 7.11 20.16 -3.09
N VAL A 222 7.66 20.66 -4.21
CA VAL A 222 7.87 22.09 -4.43
C VAL A 222 6.54 22.84 -4.49
N VAL A 223 5.57 22.36 -5.27
CA VAL A 223 4.24 22.97 -5.38
C VAL A 223 3.56 22.98 -4.01
N LEU A 224 3.69 21.90 -3.23
CA LEU A 224 3.14 21.84 -1.88
C LEU A 224 3.78 22.88 -0.94
N GLY A 225 5.11 23.03 -1.00
CA GLY A 225 5.87 23.96 -0.17
C GLY A 225 5.57 25.44 -0.46
N PHE A 226 5.24 25.77 -1.71
CA PHE A 226 4.84 27.12 -2.13
C PHE A 226 3.32 27.28 -2.29
N ALA A 227 2.51 26.38 -1.74
CA ALA A 227 1.06 26.47 -1.87
C ALA A 227 0.50 27.67 -1.06
N TYR A 228 -0.17 28.60 -1.74
CA TYR A 228 -0.81 29.77 -1.11
C TYR A 228 -2.33 29.67 -1.04
N GLU A 229 -2.93 28.86 -1.92
CA GLU A 229 -4.38 28.62 -1.98
C GLU A 229 -4.70 27.12 -2.03
N GLY A 230 -5.88 26.73 -1.53
CA GLY A 230 -6.28 25.32 -1.41
C GLY A 230 -6.35 24.54 -2.73
N TRP A 231 -6.55 25.21 -3.88
CA TRP A 231 -6.56 24.54 -5.18
C TRP A 231 -5.19 24.02 -5.61
N HIS A 232 -4.08 24.58 -5.10
CA HIS A 232 -2.73 24.07 -5.36
C HIS A 232 -2.57 22.61 -4.88
N LEU A 233 -3.31 22.21 -3.84
CA LEU A 233 -3.29 20.82 -3.36
C LEU A 233 -3.87 19.84 -4.41
N PHE A 234 -4.88 20.28 -5.17
CA PHE A 234 -5.43 19.50 -6.28
C PHE A 234 -4.47 19.44 -7.47
N VAL A 235 -3.68 20.50 -7.70
CA VAL A 235 -2.59 20.47 -8.68
C VAL A 235 -1.50 19.46 -8.26
N CYS A 236 -1.17 19.39 -6.97
CA CYS A 236 -0.27 18.37 -6.45
C CYS A 236 -0.77 16.94 -6.72
N ALA A 237 -2.09 16.71 -6.72
CA ALA A 237 -2.65 15.42 -7.11
C ALA A 237 -2.38 15.09 -8.58
N GLY A 238 -2.39 16.07 -9.47
CA GLY A 238 -1.97 15.89 -10.87
C GLY A 238 -0.50 15.47 -11.01
N PHE A 239 0.40 16.01 -10.19
CA PHE A 239 1.82 15.58 -10.19
C PHE A 239 2.02 14.20 -9.56
N SER A 240 1.11 13.75 -8.68
CA SER A 240 1.19 12.42 -8.08
C SER A 240 0.98 11.31 -9.11
N LEU A 241 0.19 11.55 -10.18
CA LEU A 241 -0.02 10.60 -11.28
C LEU A 241 1.30 10.05 -11.84
N LEU A 242 2.22 10.93 -12.22
CA LEU A 242 3.55 10.53 -12.71
C LEU A 242 4.44 10.01 -11.59
N GLY A 243 4.30 10.51 -10.36
CA GLY A 243 5.02 10.00 -9.18
C GLY A 243 4.76 8.51 -8.90
N ASN A 244 3.54 8.03 -9.16
CA ASN A 244 3.16 6.63 -8.97
C ASN A 244 3.87 5.65 -9.92
N LEU A 245 4.58 6.12 -10.95
CA LEU A 245 5.43 5.27 -11.80
C LEU A 245 6.67 4.74 -11.06
N VAL A 246 7.10 5.40 -9.98
CA VAL A 246 8.36 5.10 -9.30
C VAL A 246 8.34 3.68 -8.73
N TYR A 247 7.25 3.26 -8.06
CA TYR A 247 7.17 1.94 -7.44
C TYR A 247 7.31 0.77 -8.45
N PRO A 248 6.43 0.64 -9.46
CA PRO A 248 6.51 -0.47 -10.42
C PRO A 248 7.79 -0.43 -11.24
N SER A 249 8.34 0.76 -11.52
CA SER A 249 9.62 0.87 -12.23
C SER A 249 10.80 0.42 -11.37
N LEU A 250 10.80 0.76 -10.07
CA LEU A 250 11.84 0.31 -9.13
C LEU A 250 11.78 -1.20 -8.90
N THR A 251 10.59 -1.77 -8.69
CA THR A 251 10.46 -3.22 -8.49
C THR A 251 10.86 -4.00 -9.74
N SER A 252 10.49 -3.50 -10.93
CA SER A 252 10.91 -4.11 -12.21
C SER A 252 12.43 -4.06 -12.40
N LEU A 253 13.08 -2.91 -12.11
CA LEU A 253 14.54 -2.78 -12.16
C LEU A 253 15.24 -3.75 -11.23
N VAL A 254 14.69 -3.94 -10.02
CA VAL A 254 15.27 -4.87 -9.03
C VAL A 254 15.08 -6.31 -9.49
N SER A 255 13.87 -6.71 -9.88
CA SER A 255 13.61 -8.08 -10.35
C SER A 255 14.36 -8.43 -11.64
N GLY A 256 14.61 -7.46 -12.52
CA GLY A 256 15.37 -7.68 -13.75
C GLY A 256 16.89 -7.68 -13.58
N SER A 257 17.40 -7.28 -12.42
CA SER A 257 18.86 -7.20 -12.15
C SER A 257 19.38 -8.37 -11.30
N VAL A 258 18.51 -9.26 -10.84
CA VAL A 258 18.85 -10.43 -10.02
C VAL A 258 18.46 -11.73 -10.72
N GLU A 259 19.11 -12.82 -10.34
CA GLU A 259 18.76 -14.15 -10.82
C GLU A 259 17.34 -14.55 -10.36
N PRO A 260 16.60 -15.38 -11.15
CA PRO A 260 15.23 -15.77 -10.84
C PRO A 260 15.01 -16.29 -9.41
N ASP A 261 16.00 -17.02 -8.88
CA ASP A 261 15.96 -17.60 -7.54
C ASP A 261 16.11 -16.55 -6.42
N ALA A 262 16.69 -15.39 -6.73
CA ALA A 262 16.92 -14.29 -5.78
C ALA A 262 15.88 -13.15 -5.91
N VAL A 263 14.95 -13.21 -6.87
CA VAL A 263 13.92 -12.16 -7.09
C VAL A 263 13.06 -11.93 -5.85
N GLY A 264 12.62 -13.02 -5.21
CA GLY A 264 11.80 -12.95 -4.00
C GLY A 264 12.51 -12.25 -2.84
N GLU A 265 13.80 -12.56 -2.66
CA GLU A 265 14.64 -11.96 -1.62
C GLU A 265 14.87 -10.46 -1.89
N ALA A 266 15.22 -10.11 -3.12
CA ALA A 266 15.47 -8.72 -3.50
C ALA A 266 14.21 -7.84 -3.39
N LEU A 267 13.05 -8.32 -3.85
CA LEU A 267 11.77 -7.63 -3.67
C LEU A 267 11.36 -7.57 -2.20
N GLY A 268 11.65 -8.61 -1.42
CA GLY A 268 11.46 -8.64 0.02
C GLY A 268 12.22 -7.51 0.72
N ALA A 269 13.50 -7.32 0.41
CA ALA A 269 14.28 -6.23 0.99
C ALA A 269 13.81 -4.83 0.54
N VAL A 270 13.37 -4.63 -0.71
CA VAL A 270 12.77 -3.35 -1.14
C VAL A 270 11.47 -3.06 -0.37
N ASN A 271 10.61 -4.06 -0.21
CA ASN A 271 9.38 -3.91 0.58
C ASN A 271 9.69 -3.72 2.08
N GLY A 272 10.75 -4.33 2.59
CA GLY A 272 11.26 -4.08 3.95
C GLY A 272 11.72 -2.64 4.15
N ILE A 273 12.46 -2.07 3.18
CA ILE A 273 12.81 -0.64 3.16
C ILE A 273 11.54 0.22 3.19
N LYS A 274 10.55 -0.10 2.33
CA LYS A 274 9.26 0.62 2.30
C LYS A 274 8.57 0.58 3.68
N ALA A 275 8.44 -0.60 4.30
CA ALA A 275 7.81 -0.76 5.61
C ALA A 275 8.57 0.00 6.71
N LEU A 276 9.90 0.00 6.67
CA LEU A 276 10.72 0.77 7.61
C LEU A 276 10.50 2.28 7.45
N THR A 277 10.44 2.77 6.21
CA THR A 277 10.16 4.20 5.94
C THR A 277 8.73 4.62 6.29
N GLU A 278 7.77 3.70 6.25
CA GLU A 278 6.38 3.94 6.68
C GLU A 278 6.30 4.28 8.18
N GLY A 279 7.16 3.67 9.01
CA GLY A 279 7.29 4.06 10.42
C GLY A 279 8.08 5.35 10.63
N ILE A 280 9.22 5.51 9.93
CA ILE A 280 10.12 6.66 10.13
C ILE A 280 9.53 7.97 9.57
N GLY A 281 8.88 7.93 8.41
CA GLY A 281 8.35 9.11 7.73
C GLY A 281 7.41 9.93 8.62
N PRO A 282 6.32 9.35 9.15
CA PRO A 282 5.41 10.03 10.06
C PRO A 282 6.07 10.48 11.37
N LEU A 283 7.03 9.73 11.92
CA LEU A 283 7.74 10.12 13.14
C LEU A 283 8.58 11.38 12.94
N VAL A 284 9.40 11.42 11.88
CA VAL A 284 10.29 12.55 11.59
C VAL A 284 9.47 13.78 11.22
N PHE A 285 8.53 13.65 10.28
CA PHE A 285 7.80 14.80 9.73
C PHE A 285 6.60 15.20 10.58
N GLY A 286 5.97 14.27 11.30
CA GLY A 286 4.94 14.57 12.28
C GLY A 286 5.47 15.36 13.47
N SER A 287 6.73 15.14 13.88
CA SER A 287 7.37 15.94 14.93
C SER A 287 7.65 17.40 14.51
N LEU A 288 7.69 17.67 13.20
CA LEU A 288 7.98 18.99 12.64
C LEU A 288 6.74 19.92 12.58
N MET A 289 5.52 19.39 12.77
CA MET A 289 4.24 20.12 12.60
C MET A 289 3.50 20.41 13.90
#